data_AF-A0A559QS25-F1
#
_entry.id   AF-A0A559QS25-F1
#
_cell.length_a   1.000
_cell.length_b   1.000
_cell.length_c   1.000
_cell.angle_alpha   90.00
_cell.angle_beta   90.00
_cell.angle_gamma   90.00
#
_symmetry.space_group_name_H-M   'P 1'
#
loop_
_entity.id
_entity.type
_entity.pdbx_description
1 polymer ?
#
loop_
_entity_poly.entity_id
_entity_poly.type
_entity_poly.pdbx_seq_one_letter_code
_entity_poly.pdbx_strand_id
1 'polypeptide(L)'
;MKTIQRCCIAALCLVAVPVFADISALVTDCDSCHGKNGVSTHSDIPTVAGYSAYYMEESLNIYKEKGRPCPEVAYPAGANKDKKPPCVTL
;
A
#
# COMPACT_ATOMS: atom_id res chain seq x y z
N MET A 1 -0.75 4.88 -58.27
CA MET A 1 -1.51 4.19 -57.18
C MET A 1 -0.56 3.60 -56.12
N LYS A 2 0.44 4.35 -55.62
CA LYS A 2 1.52 3.76 -54.79
C LYS A 2 2.15 4.73 -53.76
N THR A 3 1.38 5.69 -53.26
CA THR A 3 1.89 6.77 -52.39
C THR A 3 1.23 6.89 -51.02
N ILE A 4 0.22 6.08 -50.69
CA ILE A 4 -0.53 6.22 -49.41
C ILE A 4 0.05 5.31 -48.29
N GLN A 5 0.82 4.28 -48.63
CA GLN A 5 1.33 3.28 -47.67
C GLN A 5 2.46 3.80 -46.74
N ARG A 6 3.01 4.99 -46.97
CA ARG A 6 4.22 5.47 -46.27
C ARG A 6 3.97 6.34 -45.03
N CYS A 7 2.74 6.78 -44.77
CA CYS A 7 2.49 7.67 -43.63
C CYS A 7 2.10 6.97 -42.32
N CYS A 8 1.70 5.68 -42.34
CA CYS A 8 1.18 5.02 -41.14
C CYS A 8 2.24 4.46 -40.18
N ILE A 9 3.53 4.46 -40.53
CA ILE A 9 4.59 3.83 -39.70
C ILE A 9 5.16 4.82 -38.66
N ALA A 10 4.90 6.12 -38.77
CA ALA A 10 5.50 7.13 -37.87
C ALA A 10 4.74 7.37 -36.54
N ALA A 11 3.61 6.69 -36.30
CA ALA A 11 2.74 6.99 -35.15
C ALA A 11 2.86 6.04 -33.95
N LEU A 12 3.71 5.01 -33.99
CA LEU A 12 3.73 3.94 -32.97
C LEU A 12 4.79 4.11 -31.86
N CYS A 13 5.35 5.29 -31.65
CA CYS A 13 6.30 5.53 -30.55
C CYS A 13 6.13 6.93 -29.97
N LEU A 14 5.22 7.17 -29.00
CA LEU A 14 5.33 8.37 -28.12
C LEU A 14 4.41 8.45 -26.89
N VAL A 15 3.91 7.34 -26.32
CA VAL A 15 3.26 7.40 -24.98
C VAL A 15 3.66 6.22 -24.10
N ALA A 16 4.96 6.09 -23.83
CA ALA A 16 5.38 5.43 -22.59
C ALA A 16 5.51 6.54 -21.54
N VAL A 17 4.39 6.99 -20.98
CA VAL A 17 4.42 7.79 -19.76
C VAL A 17 4.68 6.79 -18.64
N PRO A 18 5.86 6.78 -17.99
CA PRO A 18 6.01 6.01 -16.78
C PRO A 18 5.09 6.62 -15.73
N VAL A 19 3.99 5.93 -15.41
CA VAL A 19 3.20 6.24 -14.23
C VAL A 19 4.06 5.80 -13.04
N PHE A 20 4.93 6.70 -12.58
CA PHE A 20 5.59 6.54 -11.30
C PHE A 20 4.47 6.60 -10.25
N ALA A 21 4.09 5.44 -9.71
CA ALA A 21 3.13 5.37 -8.62
C ALA A 21 3.70 6.16 -7.43
N ASP A 22 2.93 7.12 -6.91
CA ASP A 22 3.31 7.87 -5.71
C ASP A 22 3.11 6.97 -4.48
N ILE A 23 4.22 6.41 -4.00
CA ILE A 23 4.25 5.60 -2.77
C ILE A 23 3.76 6.37 -1.55
N SER A 24 3.83 7.71 -1.56
CA SER A 24 3.38 8.54 -0.42
C SER A 24 1.88 8.38 -0.18
N ALA A 25 1.09 8.16 -1.23
CA ALA A 25 -0.34 7.90 -1.10
C ALA A 25 -0.60 6.58 -0.35
N LEU A 26 0.17 5.52 -0.62
CA LEU A 26 0.08 4.24 0.10
C LEU A 26 0.47 4.38 1.58
N VAL A 27 1.52 5.16 1.87
CA VAL A 27 2.00 5.37 3.25
C VAL A 27 0.95 6.09 4.09
N THR A 28 0.12 6.95 3.49
CA THR A 28 -0.94 7.69 4.20
C THR A 28 -1.95 6.75 4.87
N ASP A 29 -2.28 5.64 4.22
CA ASP A 29 -3.20 4.64 4.80
C ASP A 29 -2.58 3.94 6.02
N CYS A 30 -1.27 3.69 5.98
CA CYS A 30 -0.54 3.11 7.12
C CYS A 30 -0.49 4.07 8.31
N ASP A 31 -0.16 5.34 8.04
CA ASP A 31 -0.06 6.40 9.04
C ASP A 31 -1.40 6.65 9.76
N SER A 32 -2.54 6.36 9.12
CA SER A 32 -3.87 6.53 9.71
C SER A 32 -4.08 5.74 11.02
N CYS A 33 -3.36 4.63 11.17
CA CYS A 33 -3.41 3.78 12.37
C CYS A 33 -2.06 3.78 13.10
N HIS A 34 -0.94 3.66 12.37
CA HIS A 34 0.40 3.55 12.96
C HIS A 34 1.04 4.90 13.29
N GLY A 35 0.34 6.01 13.02
CA GLY A 35 0.82 7.36 13.25
C GLY A 35 1.86 7.80 12.24
N LYS A 36 2.15 9.11 12.23
CA LYS A 36 3.08 9.72 11.27
C LYS A 36 4.46 9.05 11.36
N ASN A 37 5.02 8.68 10.21
CA ASN A 37 6.30 7.95 10.13
C ASN A 37 6.30 6.62 10.90
N GLY A 38 5.13 6.01 11.11
CA GLY A 38 4.97 4.77 11.85
C GLY A 38 5.17 4.87 13.37
N VAL A 39 5.13 6.08 13.94
CA VAL A 39 5.17 6.31 15.41
C VAL A 39 3.74 6.46 15.94
N SER A 40 3.22 5.41 16.56
CA SER A 40 1.83 5.34 16.99
C SER A 40 1.59 6.15 18.27
N THR A 41 0.42 6.78 18.36
CA THR A 41 -0.09 7.44 19.58
C THR A 41 -1.19 6.64 20.28
N HIS A 42 -1.58 5.49 19.70
CA HIS A 42 -2.60 4.60 20.25
C HIS A 42 -1.96 3.48 21.07
N SER A 43 -2.55 3.13 22.21
CA SER A 43 -2.00 2.11 23.11
C SER A 43 -2.13 0.69 22.58
N ASP A 44 -3.10 0.45 21.70
CA ASP A 44 -3.45 -0.83 21.10
C ASP A 44 -2.90 -1.00 19.67
N ILE A 45 -2.42 0.07 19.04
CA ILE A 45 -1.77 0.03 17.74
C ILE A 45 -0.25 0.21 17.90
N PRO A 46 0.57 -0.75 17.45
CA PRO A 46 2.01 -0.69 17.67
C PRO A 46 2.70 0.36 16.80
N THR A 47 3.78 0.93 17.32
CA THR A 47 4.79 1.66 16.53
C THR A 47 5.52 0.69 15.61
N VAL A 48 5.62 1.03 14.32
CA VAL A 48 6.33 0.25 13.29
C VAL A 48 7.63 0.92 12.83
N ALA A 49 7.88 2.15 13.27
CA ALA A 49 9.13 2.84 13.02
C ALA A 49 10.33 2.07 13.61
N GLY A 50 11.41 1.96 12.85
CA GLY A 50 12.68 1.37 13.30
C GLY A 50 12.84 -0.14 13.04
N TYR A 51 11.81 -0.82 12.54
CA TYR A 51 11.98 -2.18 12.03
C TYR A 51 12.74 -2.20 10.70
N SER A 52 13.51 -3.26 10.47
CA SER A 52 14.19 -3.46 9.19
C SER A 52 13.18 -3.74 8.07
N ALA A 53 13.56 -3.43 6.83
CA ALA A 53 12.74 -3.76 5.67
C ALA A 53 12.40 -5.26 5.61
N TYR A 54 13.37 -6.12 5.91
CA TYR A 54 13.19 -7.57 5.99
C TYR A 54 12.13 -7.97 7.02
N TYR A 55 12.19 -7.41 8.23
CA TYR A 55 11.20 -7.72 9.27
C TYR A 55 9.79 -7.26 8.88
N MET A 56 9.68 -6.09 8.24
CA MET A 56 8.40 -5.55 7.78
C MET A 56 7.79 -6.43 6.70
N GLU A 57 8.57 -6.82 5.68
CA GLU A 57 8.13 -7.73 4.62
C GLU A 57 7.66 -9.07 5.19
N GLU A 58 8.49 -9.70 6.03
CA GLU A 58 8.17 -10.99 6.63
C GLU A 58 6.92 -10.90 7.53
N SER A 59 6.80 -9.84 8.33
CA SER A 59 5.62 -9.64 9.18
C SER A 59 4.34 -9.50 8.36
N LEU A 60 4.37 -8.75 7.25
CA LEU A 60 3.24 -8.59 6.35
C LEU A 60 2.85 -9.94 5.70
N ASN A 61 3.85 -10.73 5.27
CA ASN A 61 3.62 -12.07 4.70
C ASN A 61 3.00 -13.02 5.73
N ILE A 62 3.53 -13.06 6.95
CA ILE A 62 3.00 -13.91 8.02
C ILE A 62 1.56 -13.52 8.37
N TYR A 63 1.23 -12.22 8.41
CA TYR A 63 -0.16 -11.79 8.56
C TYR A 63 -1.01 -12.28 7.38
N LYS A 64 -0.59 -12.05 6.14
CA LYS A 64 -1.29 -12.53 4.92
C LYS A 64 -1.60 -14.03 4.96
N GLU A 65 -0.66 -14.83 5.42
CA GLU A 65 -0.76 -16.30 5.52
C GLU A 65 -1.49 -16.79 6.78
N LYS A 66 -1.96 -15.87 7.64
CA LYS A 66 -2.62 -16.16 8.92
C LYS A 66 -1.71 -16.94 9.89
N GLY A 67 -0.39 -16.81 9.74
CA GLY A 67 0.62 -17.43 10.62
C GLY A 67 0.78 -16.71 11.97
N ARG A 68 0.20 -15.50 12.10
CA ARG A 68 0.11 -14.78 13.37
C ARG A 68 -1.36 -14.51 13.73
N PRO A 69 -1.73 -14.64 15.02
CA PRO A 69 -3.06 -14.25 15.48
C PRO A 69 -3.25 -12.75 15.27
N CYS A 70 -4.39 -12.36 14.69
CA CYS A 70 -4.76 -10.96 14.59
C CYS A 70 -5.45 -10.54 15.90
N PRO A 71 -4.86 -9.61 16.67
CA PRO A 71 -5.59 -9.03 17.78
C PRO A 71 -6.79 -8.25 17.26
N GLU A 72 -7.88 -8.40 18.00
CA GLU A 72 -9.20 -7.91 17.66
C GLU A 72 -9.36 -6.43 18.09
N VAL A 73 -8.65 -5.53 17.40
CA VAL A 73 -8.64 -4.07 17.69
C VAL A 73 -9.56 -3.30 16.74
N ALA A 74 -10.21 -2.25 17.23
CA ALA A 74 -11.05 -1.40 16.39
C ALA A 74 -10.19 -0.38 15.63
N TYR A 75 -10.63 0.04 14.43
CA TYR A 75 -9.94 1.13 13.73
C TYR A 75 -10.03 2.43 14.52
N PRO A 76 -8.90 3.08 14.84
CA PRO A 76 -8.90 4.31 15.63
C PRO A 76 -9.41 5.52 14.84
N ALA A 77 -9.35 5.47 13.50
CA ALA A 77 -9.66 6.59 12.61
C ALA A 77 -10.12 6.12 11.21
N GLY A 78 -10.47 7.08 10.35
CA GLY A 78 -10.84 6.85 8.95
C GLY A 78 -12.27 6.36 8.74
N ALA A 79 -12.59 5.97 7.51
CA ALA A 79 -13.94 5.55 7.10
C ALA A 79 -14.45 4.28 7.82
N ASN A 80 -13.53 3.54 8.45
CA ASN A 80 -13.83 2.32 9.18
C ASN A 80 -13.73 2.48 10.70
N LYS A 81 -13.65 3.71 11.22
CA LYS A 81 -13.58 3.99 12.65
C LYS A 81 -14.58 3.12 13.45
N ASP A 82 -14.12 2.60 14.59
CA ASP A 82 -14.86 1.73 15.52
C ASP A 82 -15.23 0.34 14.97
N LYS A 83 -15.04 0.09 13.67
CA LYS A 83 -15.17 -1.24 13.09
C LYS A 83 -13.93 -2.06 13.39
N LYS A 84 -14.08 -3.37 13.33
CA LYS A 84 -13.00 -4.33 13.51
C LYS A 84 -12.55 -4.85 12.14
N PRO A 85 -11.23 -4.83 11.83
CA PRO A 85 -10.73 -5.48 10.63
C PRO A 85 -11.04 -6.99 10.70
N PRO A 86 -11.43 -7.63 9.59
CA PRO A 86 -11.39 -9.08 9.53
C PRO A 86 -9.95 -9.54 9.80
N CYS A 87 -9.77 -10.67 10.51
CA CYS A 87 -8.45 -11.30 10.60
C CYS A 87 -8.08 -11.83 9.21
N VAL A 88 -7.43 -10.94 8.47
CA VAL A 88 -6.83 -11.07 7.15
C VAL A 88 -7.77 -11.53 6.03
N THR A 89 -8.26 -10.52 5.32
CA THR A 89 -8.29 -10.48 3.85
C THR A 89 -7.66 -9.15 3.47
N LEU A 90 -6.34 -9.14 3.23
CA LEU A 90 -5.70 -8.09 2.42
C LEU A 90 -6.18 -8.24 0.98
#